data_AF-A0A3N4JZH0-F1
#
_entry.id   AF-A0A3N4JZH0-F1
#
_cell.length_a   1.000
_cell.length_b   1.000
_cell.length_c   1.000
_cell.angle_alpha   90.00
_cell.angle_beta   90.00
_cell.angle_gamma   90.00
#
_symmetry.space_group_name_H-M   'P 1'
#
loop_
_entity.id
_entity.type
_entity.pdbx_description
1 polymer ?
#
loop_
_entity_poly.entity_id
_entity_poly.type
_entity_poly.pdbx_seq_one_letter_code
_entity_poly.pdbx_strand_id
1 'polypeptide(L)'
;MKSLISYSLLSLASVSQLTGAIMVPFPEQEHMFITGKSREISTQDAPEKRLIHLSPTESKWVTEDEKLELKRQGFNFMDVTDYQHLGYENAFRTASDKKPDVKYPPKPEQQTTVKPLLEKLDKKNMRGNLEKFTSFYTRYAKSETGRQSSEWLLKRINETAAHLLPSIELKPFPHTWIQSSIIAKIPGKTKKTVVIGAHQDSINLFLPFLLAAPGSDDDGSGTVTILEAFRVLVTHLAETGEQLENTVEFHWYSAEELGLWGSQAIFSSYEKEGRDVVAMLQQDMTGFVKKTLDAGKPESVGVITDYVDPALTEFIKEVITEYCDIPYVLTQCGYACSDHASASKAGYPSAFVIESAFSDSDDHIHTTEDKIEYLSFDHMLQHAKLTLGLAYELGQAKFDDKSGYSVEL
;
A
#
# COMPACT_ATOMS: atom_id res chain seq x y z
N MET A 1 -20.43 16.45 48.24
CA MET A 1 -19.54 16.95 49.31
C MET A 1 -18.12 16.60 48.94
N LYS A 2 -17.29 17.61 48.64
CA LYS A 2 -15.86 17.48 48.33
C LYS A 2 -15.08 17.36 49.64
N SER A 3 -14.11 16.47 49.73
CA SER A 3 -13.11 16.44 50.82
C SER A 3 -11.73 16.50 50.17
N LEU A 4 -11.05 17.64 50.39
CA LEU A 4 -9.63 17.84 50.15
C LEU A 4 -8.85 17.36 51.38
N ILE A 5 -7.70 16.72 51.18
CA ILE A 5 -6.71 16.48 52.23
C ILE A 5 -5.48 17.33 51.93
N SER A 6 -5.05 18.06 52.95
CA SER A 6 -4.06 19.13 52.97
C SER A 6 -2.63 18.60 53.08
N TYR A 7 -1.70 19.30 52.42
CA TYR A 7 -0.26 19.18 52.61
C TYR A 7 0.18 19.86 53.91
N SER A 8 1.15 19.26 54.60
CA SER A 8 1.82 19.84 55.78
C SER A 8 3.31 20.00 55.51
N LEU A 9 3.78 21.25 55.46
CA LEU A 9 5.18 21.64 55.57
C LEU A 9 5.64 21.55 57.03
N LEU A 10 6.88 21.11 57.26
CA LEU A 10 7.60 21.35 58.50
C LEU A 10 9.06 21.69 58.18
N SER A 11 9.49 22.83 58.71
CA SER A 11 10.79 23.44 58.51
C SER A 11 11.62 23.43 59.81
N LEU A 12 12.94 23.38 59.62
CA LEU A 12 14.04 23.93 60.44
C LEU A 12 14.44 23.21 61.73
N ALA A 13 15.70 22.75 61.76
CA ALA A 13 16.67 23.16 62.78
C ALA A 13 18.11 22.89 62.33
N SER A 14 18.95 23.92 62.44
CA SER A 14 20.41 23.94 62.24
C SER A 14 21.16 23.63 63.53
N VAL A 15 22.26 22.88 63.45
CA VAL A 15 23.33 22.86 64.48
C VAL A 15 24.69 22.77 63.79
N SER A 16 25.65 23.56 64.29
CA SER A 16 26.97 23.83 63.73
C SER A 16 28.13 23.24 64.55
N GLN A 17 29.16 22.73 63.83
CA GLN A 17 30.60 22.59 64.14
C GLN A 17 31.03 21.54 65.23
N LEU A 18 32.16 20.81 65.17
CA LEU A 18 33.53 21.08 64.66
C LEU A 18 34.28 19.79 64.19
N THR A 19 35.10 19.97 63.14
CA THR A 19 36.45 19.44 62.80
C THR A 19 36.85 17.95 62.90
N GLY A 20 37.34 17.44 61.77
CA GLY A 20 38.32 16.37 61.65
C GLY A 20 38.74 16.20 60.18
N ALA A 21 39.86 16.80 59.79
CA ALA A 21 40.37 16.78 58.42
C ALA A 21 41.19 15.51 58.14
N ILE A 22 40.86 14.81 57.04
CA ILE A 22 41.76 13.85 56.36
C ILE A 22 41.78 14.26 54.89
N MET A 23 42.95 14.70 54.41
CA MET A 23 43.21 15.09 53.03
C MET A 23 43.33 13.86 52.13
N VAL A 24 42.56 13.84 51.04
CA VAL A 24 42.82 13.01 49.86
C VAL A 24 42.99 13.96 48.68
N PRO A 25 44.09 13.90 47.91
CA PRO A 25 44.34 14.89 46.86
C PRO A 25 43.43 14.64 45.65
N PHE A 26 42.69 15.68 45.25
CA PHE A 26 42.07 15.80 43.93
C PHE A 26 43.06 16.50 42.98
N PRO A 27 43.20 16.07 41.71
CA PRO A 27 44.04 16.77 40.74
C PRO A 27 43.39 18.10 40.30
N GLU A 28 44.25 19.10 40.12
CA GLU A 28 43.94 20.50 39.77
C GLU A 28 43.14 20.66 38.47
N GLN A 29 42.21 21.62 38.50
CA GLN A 29 41.55 22.18 37.33
C GLN A 29 42.51 23.12 36.58
N GLU A 30 42.82 22.82 35.32
CA GLU A 30 43.36 23.83 34.40
C GLU A 30 42.22 24.73 33.89
N HIS A 31 42.32 26.03 34.20
CA HIS A 31 41.49 27.06 33.62
C HIS A 31 41.93 27.34 32.17
N MET A 32 41.22 26.76 31.21
CA MET A 32 41.37 27.13 29.80
C MET A 32 40.44 28.32 29.47
N PHE A 33 41.04 29.50 29.31
CA PHE A 33 40.39 30.65 28.68
C PHE A 33 40.04 30.29 27.23
N ILE A 34 38.75 30.05 26.94
CA ILE A 34 38.26 30.02 25.55
C ILE A 34 37.76 31.41 25.19
N THR A 35 38.53 32.07 24.33
CA THR A 35 38.14 33.28 23.63
C THR A 35 36.88 33.02 22.80
N GLY A 36 35.88 33.87 22.98
CA GLY A 36 34.61 33.78 22.25
C GLY A 36 34.83 33.94 20.74
N LYS A 37 34.77 32.82 20.02
CA LYS A 37 34.21 32.81 18.67
C LYS A 37 32.75 32.44 18.81
N SER A 38 31.87 33.38 18.47
CA SER A 38 30.47 33.11 18.14
C SER A 38 30.43 31.91 17.18
N ARG A 39 29.98 30.77 17.70
CA ARG A 39 29.67 29.60 16.87
C ARG A 39 28.45 30.00 16.07
N GLU A 40 28.65 30.36 14.80
CA GLU A 40 27.56 30.37 13.84
C GLU A 40 26.89 29.00 13.93
N ILE A 41 25.62 28.99 14.33
CA ILE A 41 24.78 27.81 14.26
C ILE A 41 24.67 27.53 12.76
N SER A 42 25.40 26.51 12.31
CA SER A 42 25.31 25.99 10.95
C SER A 42 23.83 25.67 10.68
N THR A 43 23.31 26.16 9.56
CA THR A 43 21.95 25.87 9.07
C THR A 43 21.77 24.41 8.62
N GLN A 44 22.67 23.49 9.03
CA GLN A 44 22.68 22.08 8.63
C GLN A 44 21.89 21.13 9.55
N ASP A 45 21.35 21.59 10.68
CA ASP A 45 20.65 20.72 11.65
C ASP A 45 19.12 20.84 11.59
N ALA A 46 18.55 21.52 10.58
CA ALA A 46 17.11 21.51 10.40
C ALA A 46 16.66 20.14 9.86
N PRO A 47 15.68 19.46 10.49
CA PRO A 47 15.16 18.20 9.96
C PRO A 47 14.68 18.40 8.54
N GLU A 48 15.05 17.45 7.66
CA GLU A 48 14.65 17.47 6.26
C GLU A 48 13.12 17.52 6.16
N LYS A 49 12.62 18.45 5.35
CA LYS A 49 11.17 18.60 5.10
C LYS A 49 10.77 17.88 3.83
N ARG A 50 9.60 17.26 3.89
CA ARG A 50 8.91 16.59 2.80
C ARG A 50 7.64 17.39 2.45
N LEU A 51 7.30 17.47 1.17
CA LEU A 51 6.06 18.06 0.70
C LEU A 51 4.98 16.98 0.67
N ILE A 52 3.94 17.14 1.47
CA ILE A 52 2.77 16.26 1.45
C ILE A 52 1.57 16.97 0.83
N HIS A 53 0.69 16.19 0.21
CA HIS A 53 -0.66 16.60 -0.20
C HIS A 53 -1.67 15.96 0.75
N LEU A 54 -2.50 16.80 1.39
CA LEU A 54 -3.59 16.39 2.28
C LEU A 54 -4.94 16.35 1.53
N SER A 55 -5.02 17.04 0.40
CA SER A 55 -6.15 17.02 -0.53
C SER A 55 -5.67 17.43 -1.93
N PRO A 56 -6.52 17.42 -2.98
CA PRO A 56 -6.14 17.95 -4.30
C PRO A 56 -5.70 19.41 -4.29
N THR A 57 -6.10 20.18 -3.28
CA THR A 57 -5.86 21.64 -3.21
C THR A 57 -5.00 22.07 -2.01
N GLU A 58 -4.66 21.14 -1.11
CA GLU A 58 -3.91 21.44 0.11
C GLU A 58 -2.59 20.67 0.16
N SER A 59 -1.50 21.42 0.24
CA SER A 59 -0.14 20.89 0.37
C SER A 59 0.58 21.54 1.54
N LYS A 60 1.44 20.79 2.22
CA LYS A 60 2.20 21.26 3.39
C LYS A 60 3.61 20.69 3.38
N TRP A 61 4.60 21.54 3.69
CA TRP A 61 5.95 21.07 4.01
C TRP A 61 6.01 20.66 5.48
N VAL A 62 6.36 19.41 5.72
CA VAL A 62 6.38 18.78 7.04
C VAL A 62 7.67 18.00 7.27
N THR A 63 8.09 17.81 8.52
CA THR A 63 9.15 16.86 8.86
C THR A 63 8.61 15.42 8.85
N GLU A 64 9.50 14.41 8.88
CA GLU A 64 9.07 13.01 9.03
C GLU A 64 8.30 12.78 10.34
N ASP A 65 8.67 13.44 11.43
CA ASP A 65 7.93 13.35 12.70
C ASP A 65 6.52 13.93 12.59
N GLU A 66 6.36 15.05 11.88
CA GLU A 66 5.05 15.64 11.60
C GLU A 66 4.19 14.74 10.68
N LYS A 67 4.80 14.01 9.73
CA LYS A 67 4.11 12.99 8.92
C LYS A 67 3.57 11.85 9.80
N LEU A 68 4.41 11.34 10.71
CA LEU A 68 4.01 10.27 11.62
C LEU A 68 2.89 10.73 12.55
N GLU A 69 2.94 11.97 13.04
CA GLU A 69 1.87 12.54 13.87
C GLU A 69 0.55 12.67 13.09
N LEU A 70 0.60 13.11 11.83
CA LEU A 70 -0.58 13.15 10.96
C LEU A 70 -1.19 11.75 10.76
N LYS A 71 -0.37 10.73 10.48
CA LYS A 71 -0.86 9.34 10.38
C LYS A 71 -1.50 8.86 11.69
N ARG A 72 -0.90 9.15 12.86
CA ARG A 72 -1.48 8.81 14.17
C ARG A 72 -2.82 9.49 14.45
N GLN A 73 -3.05 10.65 13.84
CA GLN A 73 -4.32 11.38 13.92
C GLN A 73 -5.35 10.88 12.88
N GLY A 74 -5.01 9.88 12.07
CA GLY A 74 -5.87 9.32 11.03
C GLY A 74 -5.93 10.14 9.74
N PHE A 75 -4.97 11.05 9.52
CA PHE A 75 -4.88 11.78 8.25
C PHE A 75 -4.12 10.97 7.22
N ASN A 76 -4.79 10.70 6.11
CA ASN A 76 -4.19 10.16 4.89
C ASN A 76 -3.55 11.29 4.08
N PHE A 77 -2.40 11.00 3.46
CA PHE A 77 -1.69 11.96 2.62
C PHE A 77 -0.80 11.24 1.62
N MET A 78 -0.47 11.96 0.54
CA MET A 78 0.57 11.55 -0.39
C MET A 78 1.82 12.39 -0.18
N ASP A 79 2.99 11.77 -0.05
CA ASP A 79 4.26 12.49 -0.03
C ASP A 79 4.75 12.67 -1.47
N VAL A 80 4.58 13.89 -1.98
CA VAL A 80 4.87 14.25 -3.37
C VAL A 80 6.29 14.77 -3.56
N THR A 81 7.14 14.74 -2.54
CA THR A 81 8.42 15.49 -2.56
C THR A 81 9.21 15.25 -3.85
N ASP A 82 9.30 13.99 -4.27
CA ASP A 82 10.06 13.55 -5.44
C ASP A 82 9.20 13.41 -6.73
N TYR A 83 7.88 13.60 -6.62
CA TYR A 83 6.89 13.33 -7.68
C TYR A 83 5.87 14.47 -7.87
N GLN A 84 6.27 15.72 -7.63
CA GLN A 84 5.38 16.89 -7.69
C GLN A 84 4.67 17.08 -9.04
N HIS A 85 5.28 16.59 -10.13
CA HIS A 85 4.77 16.70 -11.49
C HIS A 85 4.03 15.45 -11.98
N LEU A 86 3.79 14.46 -11.12
CA LEU A 86 3.04 13.25 -11.48
C LEU A 86 1.64 13.64 -12.02
N GLY A 87 1.32 13.14 -13.21
CA GLY A 87 0.07 13.40 -13.93
C GLY A 87 0.14 14.49 -15.00
N TYR A 88 1.24 15.26 -15.07
CA TYR A 88 1.33 16.41 -15.99
C TYR A 88 1.44 15.96 -17.45
N GLU A 89 2.19 14.90 -17.74
CA GLU A 89 2.40 14.41 -19.10
C GLU A 89 1.12 13.74 -19.62
N ASN A 90 0.44 12.95 -18.79
CA ASN A 90 -0.82 12.35 -19.18
C ASN A 90 -1.93 13.38 -19.33
N ALA A 91 -1.98 14.42 -18.47
CA ALA A 91 -2.89 15.54 -18.67
C ALA A 91 -2.64 16.25 -20.02
N PHE A 92 -1.36 16.46 -20.38
CA PHE A 92 -0.99 17.05 -21.66
C PHE A 92 -1.39 16.17 -22.86
N ARG A 93 -1.15 14.85 -22.78
CA ARG A 93 -1.57 13.89 -23.82
C ARG A 93 -3.09 13.85 -23.99
N THR A 94 -3.84 13.77 -22.89
CA THR A 94 -5.31 13.76 -22.95
C THR A 94 -5.87 15.04 -23.58
N ALA A 95 -5.29 16.20 -23.23
CA ALA A 95 -5.67 17.48 -23.84
C ALA A 95 -5.33 17.56 -25.34
N SER A 96 -4.21 16.95 -25.76
CA SER A 96 -3.71 17.02 -27.14
C SER A 96 -4.37 15.98 -28.07
N ASP A 97 -4.46 14.74 -27.62
CA ASP A 97 -4.86 13.58 -28.43
C ASP A 97 -6.37 13.27 -28.34
N LYS A 98 -7.11 14.02 -27.50
CA LYS A 98 -8.53 13.76 -27.18
C LYS A 98 -8.78 12.28 -26.86
N LYS A 99 -7.88 11.67 -26.08
CA LYS A 99 -7.99 10.26 -25.71
C LYS A 99 -9.35 10.06 -25.01
N PRO A 100 -10.26 9.24 -25.58
CA PRO A 100 -11.56 9.04 -24.97
C PRO A 100 -11.40 8.27 -23.67
N ASP A 101 -12.32 8.51 -22.72
CA ASP A 101 -12.41 7.74 -21.50
C ASP A 101 -12.49 6.24 -21.80
N VAL A 102 -11.88 5.44 -20.94
CA VAL A 102 -11.92 3.98 -21.08
C VAL A 102 -13.36 3.51 -20.89
N LYS A 103 -13.83 2.67 -21.81
CA LYS A 103 -15.16 2.07 -21.73
C LYS A 103 -15.04 0.61 -21.30
N TYR A 104 -15.67 0.28 -20.19
CA TYR A 104 -15.74 -1.07 -19.68
C TYR A 104 -16.98 -1.81 -20.20
N PRO A 105 -16.94 -3.15 -20.29
CA PRO A 105 -18.13 -3.94 -20.55
C PRO A 105 -19.24 -3.63 -19.53
N PRO A 106 -20.52 -3.70 -19.91
CA PRO A 106 -21.61 -3.39 -18.98
C PRO A 106 -21.80 -4.45 -17.89
N LYS A 107 -21.20 -5.63 -18.04
CA LYS A 107 -21.20 -6.75 -17.09
C LYS A 107 -20.09 -7.76 -17.47
N PRO A 108 -19.69 -8.66 -16.55
CA PRO A 108 -18.82 -9.78 -16.86
C PRO A 108 -19.35 -10.64 -18.02
N GLU A 109 -18.45 -11.16 -18.87
CA GLU A 109 -18.80 -11.99 -20.04
C GLU A 109 -18.03 -13.33 -20.09
N GLN A 110 -17.10 -13.56 -19.16
CA GLN A 110 -16.20 -14.72 -19.16
C GLN A 110 -16.60 -15.79 -18.13
N GLN A 111 -17.87 -15.87 -17.72
CA GLN A 111 -18.33 -16.73 -16.62
C GLN A 111 -17.98 -18.21 -16.84
N THR A 112 -18.04 -18.69 -18.09
CA THR A 112 -17.73 -20.09 -18.42
C THR A 112 -16.28 -20.46 -18.14
N THR A 113 -15.37 -19.49 -18.20
CA THR A 113 -13.96 -19.69 -17.88
C THR A 113 -13.67 -19.31 -16.43
N VAL A 114 -14.17 -18.16 -15.97
CA VAL A 114 -13.85 -17.64 -14.63
C VAL A 114 -14.38 -18.56 -13.53
N LYS A 115 -15.65 -19.00 -13.58
CA LYS A 115 -16.25 -19.77 -12.48
C LYS A 115 -15.47 -21.05 -12.14
N PRO A 116 -15.06 -21.90 -13.11
CA PRO A 116 -14.17 -23.03 -12.83
C PRO A 116 -12.80 -22.65 -12.24
N LEU A 117 -12.26 -21.46 -12.56
CA LEU A 117 -11.01 -20.99 -11.99
C LEU A 117 -11.16 -20.54 -10.54
N LEU A 118 -12.30 -19.95 -10.17
CA LEU A 118 -12.57 -19.56 -8.77
C LEU A 118 -12.47 -20.75 -7.81
N GLU A 119 -12.91 -21.94 -8.25
CA GLU A 119 -12.81 -23.20 -7.49
C GLU A 119 -11.37 -23.68 -7.29
N LYS A 120 -10.41 -23.15 -8.06
CA LYS A 120 -8.98 -23.46 -7.93
C LYS A 120 -8.28 -22.58 -6.89
N LEU A 121 -8.93 -21.54 -6.35
CA LEU A 121 -8.36 -20.69 -5.29
C LEU A 121 -8.29 -21.49 -3.98
N ASP A 122 -7.15 -21.41 -3.27
CA ASP A 122 -6.90 -22.21 -2.05
C ASP A 122 -6.48 -21.35 -0.86
N LYS A 123 -7.36 -21.31 0.15
CA LYS A 123 -7.12 -20.63 1.43
C LYS A 123 -5.86 -21.14 2.16
N LYS A 124 -5.43 -22.39 1.94
CA LYS A 124 -4.22 -22.94 2.55
C LYS A 124 -2.96 -22.28 1.99
N ASN A 125 -2.94 -21.98 0.68
CA ASN A 125 -1.83 -21.25 0.07
C ASN A 125 -1.77 -19.83 0.62
N MET A 126 -2.92 -19.15 0.68
CA MET A 126 -3.04 -17.80 1.24
C MET A 126 -2.55 -17.78 2.69
N ARG A 127 -3.02 -18.71 3.53
CA ARG A 127 -2.60 -18.82 4.94
C ARG A 127 -1.11 -19.10 5.09
N GLY A 128 -0.57 -20.09 4.39
CA GLY A 128 0.85 -20.43 4.50
C GLY A 128 1.77 -19.31 4.00
N ASN A 129 1.35 -18.58 2.97
CA ASN A 129 2.08 -17.39 2.51
C ASN A 129 2.00 -16.28 3.55
N LEU A 130 0.83 -16.01 4.11
CA LEU A 130 0.64 -14.94 5.08
C LEU A 130 1.40 -15.21 6.38
N GLU A 131 1.34 -16.43 6.92
CA GLU A 131 2.11 -16.86 8.09
C GLU A 131 3.61 -16.63 7.91
N LYS A 132 4.14 -16.87 6.70
CA LYS A 132 5.55 -16.61 6.41
C LYS A 132 5.84 -15.12 6.24
N PHE A 133 4.92 -14.39 5.63
CA PHE A 133 5.08 -12.97 5.31
C PHE A 133 4.94 -12.05 6.54
N THR A 134 4.13 -12.44 7.51
CA THR A 134 3.98 -11.76 8.81
C THR A 134 5.03 -12.22 9.84
N SER A 135 5.85 -13.22 9.48
CA SER A 135 6.96 -13.70 10.30
C SER A 135 8.17 -12.76 10.30
N PHE A 136 8.23 -11.78 9.39
CA PHE A 136 9.27 -10.76 9.40
C PHE A 136 8.98 -9.77 10.53
N TYR A 137 10.01 -9.34 11.27
CA TYR A 137 9.83 -8.44 12.43
C TYR A 137 9.02 -7.18 12.06
N THR A 138 9.34 -6.61 10.90
CA THR A 138 8.59 -5.57 10.21
C THR A 138 8.91 -5.69 8.73
N ARG A 139 8.01 -5.21 7.86
CA ARG A 139 8.28 -5.05 6.43
C ARG A 139 8.49 -3.59 6.05
N TYR A 140 8.80 -2.73 7.02
CA TYR A 140 9.08 -1.32 6.82
C TYR A 140 10.14 -1.07 5.75
N ALA A 141 9.84 -0.20 4.78
CA ALA A 141 10.59 -0.08 3.53
C ALA A 141 12.07 0.32 3.67
N LYS A 142 12.43 0.96 4.79
CA LYS A 142 13.82 1.36 5.11
C LYS A 142 14.54 0.36 6.03
N SER A 143 13.90 -0.76 6.38
CA SER A 143 14.45 -1.78 7.27
C SER A 143 15.03 -2.96 6.50
N GLU A 144 16.03 -3.61 7.10
CA GLU A 144 16.66 -4.81 6.54
C GLU A 144 15.66 -5.98 6.42
N THR A 145 14.72 -6.11 7.36
CA THR A 145 13.64 -7.10 7.26
C THR A 145 12.63 -6.76 6.16
N GLY A 146 12.41 -5.46 5.88
CA GLY A 146 11.68 -4.99 4.70
C GLY A 146 12.30 -5.45 3.39
N ARG A 147 13.62 -5.23 3.22
CA ARG A 147 14.39 -5.75 2.07
C ARG A 147 14.23 -7.27 1.93
N GLN A 148 14.47 -8.01 3.01
CA GLN A 148 14.36 -9.48 3.02
C GLN A 148 12.95 -9.97 2.68
N SER A 149 11.91 -9.26 3.14
CA SER A 149 10.52 -9.59 2.80
C SER A 149 10.23 -9.45 1.31
N SER A 150 10.73 -8.38 0.66
CA SER A 150 10.55 -8.18 -0.78
C SER A 150 11.32 -9.22 -1.62
N GLU A 151 12.52 -9.61 -1.19
CA GLU A 151 13.28 -10.67 -1.85
C GLU A 151 12.61 -12.05 -1.70
N TRP A 152 12.05 -12.31 -0.51
CA TRP A 152 11.24 -13.51 -0.29
C TRP A 152 10.01 -13.52 -1.17
N LEU A 153 9.28 -12.40 -1.27
CA LEU A 153 8.06 -12.30 -2.06
C LEU A 153 8.36 -12.49 -3.55
N LEU A 154 9.42 -11.86 -4.08
CA LEU A 154 9.86 -12.05 -5.46
C LEU A 154 10.15 -13.53 -5.76
N LYS A 155 10.89 -14.20 -4.87
CA LYS A 155 11.17 -15.64 -4.99
C LYS A 155 9.87 -16.46 -4.93
N ARG A 156 8.96 -16.12 -4.03
CA ARG A 156 7.68 -16.83 -3.88
C ARG A 156 6.80 -16.68 -5.11
N ILE A 157 6.66 -15.50 -5.70
CA ILE A 157 5.91 -15.30 -6.95
C ILE A 157 6.44 -16.22 -8.06
N ASN A 158 7.76 -16.32 -8.18
CA ASN A 158 8.39 -17.21 -9.16
C ASN A 158 8.06 -18.69 -8.91
N GLU A 159 8.21 -19.14 -7.66
CA GLU A 159 7.92 -20.53 -7.24
C GLU A 159 6.44 -20.89 -7.39
N THR A 160 5.56 -19.94 -7.15
CA THR A 160 4.11 -20.15 -7.14
C THR A 160 3.56 -20.44 -8.54
N ALA A 161 3.92 -19.63 -9.54
CA ALA A 161 3.43 -19.85 -10.90
C ALA A 161 4.27 -19.23 -12.01
N ALA A 162 5.07 -18.19 -11.76
CA ALA A 162 5.72 -17.46 -12.86
C ALA A 162 6.61 -18.36 -13.74
N HIS A 163 7.29 -19.34 -13.14
CA HIS A 163 8.13 -20.31 -13.86
C HIS A 163 7.35 -21.23 -14.81
N LEU A 164 6.03 -21.34 -14.66
CA LEU A 164 5.17 -22.18 -15.51
C LEU A 164 4.91 -21.54 -16.88
N LEU A 165 5.00 -20.20 -16.97
CA LEU A 165 4.72 -19.46 -18.19
C LEU A 165 5.95 -18.63 -18.60
N PRO A 166 6.78 -19.13 -19.55
CA PRO A 166 8.05 -18.49 -19.92
C PRO A 166 7.95 -17.05 -20.44
N SER A 167 6.76 -16.61 -20.87
CA SER A 167 6.50 -15.25 -21.33
C SER A 167 6.34 -14.24 -20.19
N ILE A 168 6.19 -14.67 -18.94
CA ILE A 168 6.05 -13.75 -17.81
C ILE A 168 7.34 -12.97 -17.59
N GLU A 169 7.23 -11.65 -17.50
CA GLU A 169 8.31 -10.79 -17.04
C GLU A 169 8.15 -10.52 -15.54
N LEU A 170 8.97 -11.16 -14.71
CA LEU A 170 9.00 -10.95 -13.26
C LEU A 170 10.26 -10.19 -12.87
N LYS A 171 10.12 -8.95 -12.39
CA LYS A 171 11.25 -8.08 -12.06
C LYS A 171 11.01 -7.29 -10.78
N PRO A 172 12.03 -7.09 -9.93
CA PRO A 172 11.99 -6.05 -8.92
C PRO A 172 12.05 -4.67 -9.60
N PHE A 173 11.30 -3.71 -9.06
CA PHE A 173 11.40 -2.30 -9.40
C PHE A 173 12.25 -1.61 -8.31
N PRO A 174 13.48 -1.16 -8.64
CA PRO A 174 14.39 -0.58 -7.67
C PRO A 174 13.97 0.84 -7.29
N HIS A 175 14.26 1.22 -6.04
CA HIS A 175 14.01 2.55 -5.50
C HIS A 175 15.26 3.14 -4.87
N THR A 176 15.17 4.37 -4.37
CA THR A 176 16.25 5.01 -3.59
C THR A 176 16.35 4.47 -2.16
N TRP A 177 15.34 3.70 -1.70
CA TRP A 177 15.36 2.93 -0.46
C TRP A 177 15.56 1.43 -0.73
N ILE A 178 15.80 0.66 0.33
CA ILE A 178 16.31 -0.72 0.22
C ILE A 178 15.27 -1.78 -0.15
N GLN A 179 13.97 -1.55 0.11
CA GLN A 179 12.91 -2.46 -0.29
C GLN A 179 12.42 -2.17 -1.72
N SER A 180 12.59 -3.13 -2.63
CA SER A 180 12.08 -3.02 -4.01
C SER A 180 10.58 -3.25 -4.06
N SER A 181 9.86 -2.57 -4.96
CA SER A 181 8.54 -3.05 -5.39
C SER A 181 8.71 -4.23 -6.37
N ILE A 182 7.64 -4.97 -6.66
CA ILE A 182 7.70 -6.12 -7.58
C ILE A 182 6.61 -5.98 -8.65
N ILE A 183 6.97 -6.26 -9.90
CA ILE A 183 6.03 -6.28 -11.02
C ILE A 183 6.13 -7.65 -11.69
N ALA A 184 5.00 -8.37 -11.73
CA ALA A 184 4.82 -9.59 -12.51
C ALA A 184 3.91 -9.28 -13.70
N LYS A 185 4.48 -9.24 -14.90
CA LYS A 185 3.79 -8.88 -16.13
C LYS A 185 3.49 -10.12 -16.97
N ILE A 186 2.23 -10.31 -17.31
CA ILE A 186 1.70 -11.32 -18.23
C ILE A 186 1.41 -10.61 -19.56
N PRO A 187 2.25 -10.78 -20.61
CA PRO A 187 2.06 -10.06 -21.86
C PRO A 187 0.77 -10.47 -22.58
N GLY A 188 -0.04 -9.46 -22.94
CA GLY A 188 -1.21 -9.63 -23.81
C GLY A 188 -0.87 -9.42 -25.29
N LYS A 189 -1.91 -9.41 -26.14
CA LYS A 189 -1.78 -9.09 -27.57
C LYS A 189 -1.65 -7.59 -27.84
N THR A 190 -2.27 -6.76 -27.00
CA THR A 190 -2.24 -5.30 -27.11
C THR A 190 -1.28 -4.66 -26.10
N LYS A 191 -1.02 -3.35 -26.28
CA LYS A 191 -0.23 -2.54 -25.33
C LYS A 191 -1.02 -2.10 -24.09
N LYS A 192 -2.33 -2.34 -24.07
CA LYS A 192 -3.20 -1.98 -22.95
C LYS A 192 -2.85 -2.82 -21.75
N THR A 193 -2.79 -2.17 -20.58
CA THR A 193 -2.34 -2.79 -19.34
C THR A 193 -3.46 -2.71 -18.30
N VAL A 194 -3.84 -3.86 -17.76
CA VAL A 194 -4.68 -4.00 -16.56
C VAL A 194 -3.73 -4.26 -15.39
N VAL A 195 -3.79 -3.43 -14.36
CA VAL A 195 -2.94 -3.53 -13.17
C VAL A 195 -3.77 -4.01 -11.98
N ILE A 196 -3.25 -4.99 -11.25
CA ILE A 196 -3.76 -5.45 -9.97
C ILE A 196 -2.67 -5.16 -8.93
N GLY A 197 -2.99 -4.40 -7.90
CA GLY A 197 -2.02 -3.90 -6.92
C GLY A 197 -2.40 -4.24 -5.48
N ALA A 198 -1.36 -4.35 -4.66
CA ALA A 198 -1.38 -4.42 -3.20
C ALA A 198 -0.04 -3.87 -2.71
N HIS A 199 0.06 -3.40 -1.46
CA HIS A 199 1.37 -3.04 -0.91
C HIS A 199 1.93 -4.14 -0.02
N GLN A 200 3.26 -4.22 0.06
CA GLN A 200 3.97 -5.29 0.76
C GLN A 200 4.71 -4.83 2.01
N ASP A 201 4.84 -3.52 2.22
CA ASP A 201 5.43 -3.00 3.44
C ASP A 201 4.48 -3.10 4.65
N SER A 202 4.98 -2.68 5.79
CA SER A 202 4.20 -2.50 7.02
C SER A 202 4.89 -1.47 7.89
N ILE A 203 4.12 -0.77 8.72
CA ILE A 203 4.68 0.18 9.68
C ILE A 203 4.15 -0.06 11.09
N ASN A 204 4.93 0.35 12.09
CA ASN A 204 4.42 0.59 13.43
C ASN A 204 4.40 2.10 13.68
N LEU A 205 3.22 2.72 13.78
CA LEU A 205 3.15 4.18 13.88
C LEU A 205 3.75 4.74 15.17
N PHE A 206 3.87 3.94 16.25
CA PHE A 206 4.45 4.42 17.50
C PHE A 206 5.97 4.58 17.41
N LEU A 207 6.68 3.57 16.90
CA LEU A 207 8.12 3.65 16.63
C LEU A 207 8.49 2.80 15.40
N PRO A 208 8.40 3.36 14.18
CA PRO A 208 8.56 2.61 12.92
C PRO A 208 9.86 1.83 12.78
N PHE A 209 10.94 2.33 13.38
CA PHE A 209 12.27 1.72 13.31
C PHE A 209 12.56 0.72 14.44
N LEU A 210 11.74 0.69 15.50
CA LEU A 210 12.04 -0.08 16.71
C LEU A 210 11.03 -1.18 16.97
N LEU A 211 9.74 -0.92 16.75
CA LEU A 211 8.69 -1.87 17.09
C LEU A 211 8.36 -2.80 15.92
N ALA A 212 7.89 -3.99 16.27
CA ALA A 212 7.42 -4.93 15.28
C ALA A 212 6.15 -4.39 14.58
N ALA A 213 6.00 -4.77 13.32
CA ALA A 213 4.81 -4.49 12.53
C ALA A 213 4.51 -5.76 11.71
N PRO A 214 3.77 -6.72 12.28
CA PRO A 214 3.44 -7.94 11.57
C PRO A 214 2.65 -7.65 10.30
N GLY A 215 1.80 -6.61 10.29
CA GLY A 215 1.12 -6.13 9.08
C GLY A 215 0.29 -7.23 8.43
N SER A 216 -0.56 -7.91 9.20
CA SER A 216 -1.23 -9.13 8.73
C SER A 216 -2.40 -8.78 7.83
N ASP A 217 -3.23 -7.85 8.25
CA ASP A 217 -4.28 -7.29 7.44
C ASP A 217 -3.72 -6.23 6.48
N ASP A 218 -2.88 -5.33 7.01
CA ASP A 218 -2.34 -4.14 6.35
C ASP A 218 -0.83 -4.28 6.04
N ASP A 219 -0.44 -4.57 4.78
CA ASP A 219 -1.28 -5.17 3.73
C ASP A 219 -0.79 -6.59 3.39
N GLY A 220 -0.50 -7.35 4.43
CA GLY A 220 -0.20 -8.77 4.29
C GLY A 220 -1.34 -9.50 3.58
N SER A 221 -2.59 -9.14 3.90
CA SER A 221 -3.77 -9.80 3.39
C SER A 221 -3.97 -9.54 1.89
N GLY A 222 -3.93 -8.28 1.43
CA GLY A 222 -4.03 -7.92 0.02
C GLY A 222 -2.87 -8.50 -0.80
N THR A 223 -1.64 -8.44 -0.27
CA THR A 223 -0.45 -9.05 -0.89
C THR A 223 -0.66 -10.54 -1.22
N VAL A 224 -1.18 -11.34 -0.27
CA VAL A 224 -1.37 -12.78 -0.51
C VAL A 224 -2.65 -13.09 -1.30
N THR A 225 -3.65 -12.21 -1.22
CA THR A 225 -4.88 -12.27 -2.02
C THR A 225 -4.56 -12.15 -3.51
N ILE A 226 -3.79 -11.13 -3.91
CA ILE A 226 -3.43 -10.94 -5.32
C ILE A 226 -2.42 -12.01 -5.79
N LEU A 227 -1.59 -12.55 -4.88
CA LEU A 227 -0.67 -13.65 -5.18
C LEU A 227 -1.42 -14.96 -5.51
N GLU A 228 -2.50 -15.26 -4.80
CA GLU A 228 -3.29 -16.46 -5.07
C GLU A 228 -4.10 -16.32 -6.37
N ALA A 229 -4.66 -15.13 -6.65
CA ALA A 229 -5.28 -14.84 -7.94
C ALA A 229 -4.28 -14.97 -9.09
N PHE A 230 -3.06 -14.42 -8.93
CA PHE A 230 -1.96 -14.56 -9.90
C PHE A 230 -1.63 -16.03 -10.15
N ARG A 231 -1.51 -16.84 -9.09
CA ARG A 231 -1.22 -18.28 -9.22
C ARG A 231 -2.23 -18.96 -10.13
N VAL A 232 -3.51 -18.82 -9.84
CA VAL A 232 -4.57 -19.50 -10.58
C VAL A 232 -4.62 -19.03 -12.03
N LEU A 233 -4.52 -17.72 -12.28
CA LEU A 233 -4.50 -17.16 -13.63
C LEU A 233 -3.33 -17.74 -14.44
N VAL A 234 -2.11 -17.67 -13.90
CA VAL A 234 -0.92 -18.12 -14.62
C VAL A 234 -0.92 -19.63 -14.86
N THR A 235 -1.35 -20.42 -13.87
CA THR A 235 -1.51 -21.87 -14.06
C THR A 235 -2.47 -22.17 -15.20
N HIS A 236 -3.62 -21.49 -15.27
CA HIS A 236 -4.59 -21.66 -16.36
C HIS A 236 -3.99 -21.28 -17.73
N LEU A 237 -3.31 -20.14 -17.84
CA LEU A 237 -2.69 -19.71 -19.10
C LEU A 237 -1.58 -20.68 -19.55
N ALA A 238 -0.79 -21.22 -18.62
CA ALA A 238 0.22 -22.22 -18.91
C ALA A 238 -0.39 -23.57 -19.35
N GLU A 239 -1.47 -24.02 -18.70
CA GLU A 239 -2.18 -25.26 -19.03
C GLU A 239 -2.86 -25.21 -20.40
N THR A 240 -3.44 -24.06 -20.75
CA THR A 240 -4.25 -23.89 -21.97
C THR A 240 -3.47 -23.35 -23.16
N GLY A 241 -2.33 -22.69 -22.91
CA GLY A 241 -1.61 -21.91 -23.92
C GLY A 241 -2.38 -20.65 -24.37
N GLU A 242 -3.39 -20.23 -23.62
CA GLU A 242 -4.18 -19.05 -23.90
C GLU A 242 -3.34 -17.77 -23.76
N GLN A 243 -3.52 -16.84 -24.69
CA GLN A 243 -2.96 -15.50 -24.61
C GLN A 243 -4.09 -14.48 -24.47
N LEU A 244 -4.05 -13.69 -23.38
CA LEU A 244 -4.98 -12.61 -23.10
C LEU A 244 -4.93 -11.52 -24.16
N GLU A 245 -6.04 -10.80 -24.34
CA GLU A 245 -6.10 -9.65 -25.24
C GLU A 245 -5.22 -8.50 -24.73
N ASN A 246 -5.36 -8.16 -23.45
CA ASN A 246 -4.61 -7.08 -22.81
C ASN A 246 -3.51 -7.65 -21.91
N THR A 247 -2.46 -6.86 -21.73
CA THR A 247 -1.41 -7.17 -20.75
C THR A 247 -2.00 -7.06 -19.36
N VAL A 248 -1.74 -8.06 -18.50
CA VAL A 248 -2.13 -8.04 -17.09
C VAL A 248 -0.89 -8.00 -16.23
N GLU A 249 -0.84 -7.08 -15.28
CA GLU A 249 0.28 -6.93 -14.36
C GLU A 249 -0.18 -7.02 -12.91
N PHE A 250 0.57 -7.75 -12.10
CA PHE A 250 0.40 -7.82 -10.66
C PHE A 250 1.55 -7.05 -10.00
N HIS A 251 1.22 -6.08 -9.16
CA HIS A 251 2.15 -5.17 -8.53
C HIS A 251 2.12 -5.37 -7.00
N TRP A 252 3.30 -5.42 -6.40
CA TRP A 252 3.47 -5.35 -4.94
C TRP A 252 4.31 -4.13 -4.58
N TYR A 253 3.64 -3.07 -4.13
CA TYR A 253 4.24 -1.76 -3.88
C TYR A 253 5.03 -1.75 -2.57
N SER A 254 6.19 -1.11 -2.57
CA SER A 254 6.94 -0.82 -1.35
C SER A 254 6.72 0.62 -0.92
N ALA A 255 6.86 0.90 0.37
CA ALA A 255 6.76 2.26 0.91
C ALA A 255 5.40 2.94 0.63
N GLU A 256 4.29 2.20 0.62
CA GLU A 256 2.95 2.80 0.71
C GLU A 256 2.90 3.66 1.97
N GLU A 257 3.41 3.09 3.07
CA GLU A 257 3.26 3.61 4.41
C GLU A 257 4.01 4.92 4.67
N LEU A 258 4.89 5.28 3.73
CA LEU A 258 5.68 6.50 3.75
C LEU A 258 5.04 7.65 2.95
N GLY A 259 3.84 7.43 2.42
CA GLY A 259 3.08 8.38 1.61
C GLY A 259 3.08 8.00 0.14
N LEU A 260 2.82 6.73 -0.18
CA LEU A 260 2.67 6.16 -1.52
C LEU A 260 3.94 6.22 -2.38
N TRP A 261 5.13 6.07 -1.82
CA TRP A 261 6.38 6.29 -2.55
C TRP A 261 6.58 5.29 -3.70
N GLY A 262 6.35 3.99 -3.46
CA GLY A 262 6.60 2.97 -4.48
C GLY A 262 5.65 3.05 -5.66
N SER A 263 4.35 3.22 -5.42
CA SER A 263 3.36 3.38 -6.49
C SER A 263 3.57 4.67 -7.25
N GLN A 264 3.90 5.80 -6.60
CA GLN A 264 4.24 7.04 -7.31
C GLN A 264 5.46 6.87 -8.22
N ALA A 265 6.50 6.16 -7.78
CA ALA A 265 7.68 5.89 -8.59
C ALA A 265 7.33 5.10 -9.86
N ILE A 266 6.53 4.04 -9.72
CA ILE A 266 6.10 3.18 -10.82
C ILE A 266 5.21 3.96 -11.80
N PHE A 267 4.17 4.64 -11.31
CA PHE A 267 3.25 5.38 -12.18
C PHE A 267 3.90 6.61 -12.81
N SER A 268 4.91 7.22 -12.18
CA SER A 268 5.75 8.24 -12.82
C SER A 268 6.58 7.66 -13.97
N SER A 269 7.14 6.44 -13.82
CA SER A 269 7.84 5.76 -14.91
C SER A 269 6.87 5.46 -16.06
N TYR A 270 5.68 4.94 -15.74
CA TYR A 270 4.67 4.58 -16.72
C TYR A 270 4.17 5.78 -17.51
N GLU A 271 3.93 6.89 -16.80
CA GLU A 271 3.60 8.16 -17.40
C GLU A 271 4.71 8.62 -18.37
N LYS A 272 5.98 8.61 -17.95
CA LYS A 272 7.12 9.00 -18.82
C LYS A 272 7.26 8.11 -20.05
N GLU A 273 7.01 6.80 -19.89
CA GLU A 273 7.07 5.81 -20.96
C GLU A 273 5.86 5.83 -21.91
N GLY A 274 4.79 6.56 -21.58
CA GLY A 274 3.57 6.56 -22.37
C GLY A 274 2.78 5.25 -22.27
N ARG A 275 2.84 4.57 -21.12
CA ARG A 275 2.12 3.32 -20.89
C ARG A 275 0.61 3.55 -20.95
N ASP A 276 -0.09 2.63 -21.59
CA ASP A 276 -1.55 2.65 -21.74
C ASP A 276 -2.21 1.77 -20.66
N VAL A 277 -2.27 2.29 -19.43
CA VAL A 277 -2.98 1.61 -18.33
C VAL A 277 -4.47 1.91 -18.47
N VAL A 278 -5.27 0.86 -18.63
CA VAL A 278 -6.72 0.94 -18.85
C VAL A 278 -7.53 0.60 -17.61
N ALA A 279 -6.92 -0.02 -16.61
CA ALA A 279 -7.51 -0.22 -15.29
C ALA A 279 -6.41 -0.49 -14.26
N MET A 280 -6.62 -0.01 -13.04
CA MET A 280 -5.84 -0.39 -11.87
C MET A 280 -6.80 -0.71 -10.73
N LEU A 281 -6.71 -1.91 -10.16
CA LEU A 281 -7.42 -2.28 -8.94
C LEU A 281 -6.41 -2.35 -7.79
N GLN A 282 -6.67 -1.61 -6.71
CA GLN A 282 -6.00 -1.80 -5.43
C GLN A 282 -6.78 -2.78 -4.56
N GLN A 283 -6.06 -3.72 -3.95
CA GLN A 283 -6.48 -4.59 -2.85
C GLN A 283 -5.62 -4.25 -1.65
N ASP A 284 -6.21 -3.63 -0.65
CA ASP A 284 -5.52 -3.18 0.56
C ASP A 284 -6.46 -3.39 1.75
N MET A 285 -6.04 -4.24 2.68
CA MET A 285 -6.85 -4.85 3.73
C MET A 285 -8.02 -5.68 3.17
N THR A 286 -7.94 -6.99 3.32
CA THR A 286 -8.86 -7.97 2.72
C THR A 286 -9.32 -9.04 3.70
N GLY A 287 -8.97 -8.90 4.99
CA GLY A 287 -9.04 -10.00 5.95
C GLY A 287 -9.99 -9.80 7.13
N PHE A 288 -10.24 -8.58 7.58
CA PHE A 288 -10.92 -8.31 8.83
C PHE A 288 -12.42 -8.02 8.64
N VAL A 289 -13.24 -8.86 9.27
CA VAL A 289 -14.71 -8.75 9.23
C VAL A 289 -15.34 -8.52 10.60
N LYS A 290 -14.53 -8.56 11.66
CA LYS A 290 -15.04 -8.71 13.03
C LYS A 290 -15.90 -7.51 13.46
N LYS A 291 -15.48 -6.27 13.22
CA LYS A 291 -16.26 -5.09 13.58
C LYS A 291 -17.57 -5.00 12.80
N THR A 292 -17.57 -5.35 11.51
CA THR A 292 -18.79 -5.44 10.69
C THR A 292 -19.80 -6.42 11.30
N LEU A 293 -19.34 -7.62 11.67
CA LEU A 293 -20.19 -8.65 12.27
C LEU A 293 -20.66 -8.28 13.68
N ASP A 294 -19.77 -7.73 14.52
CA ASP A 294 -20.09 -7.27 15.87
C ASP A 294 -21.12 -6.11 15.84
N ALA A 295 -21.11 -5.30 14.78
CA ALA A 295 -22.11 -4.26 14.53
C ALA A 295 -23.46 -4.80 14.00
N GLY A 296 -23.59 -6.12 13.81
CA GLY A 296 -24.79 -6.77 13.30
C GLY A 296 -25.05 -6.51 11.81
N LYS A 297 -24.05 -6.05 11.07
CA LYS A 297 -24.12 -5.83 9.62
C LYS A 297 -23.80 -7.13 8.87
N PRO A 298 -24.36 -7.36 7.67
CA PRO A 298 -23.96 -8.49 6.86
C PRO A 298 -22.49 -8.34 6.43
N GLU A 299 -21.80 -9.47 6.29
CA GLU A 299 -20.47 -9.50 5.66
C GLU A 299 -20.57 -8.97 4.23
N SER A 300 -19.62 -8.10 3.85
CA SER A 300 -19.58 -7.46 2.53
C SER A 300 -18.19 -6.91 2.26
N VAL A 301 -17.76 -6.89 1.01
CA VAL A 301 -16.56 -6.13 0.60
C VAL A 301 -16.89 -4.63 0.50
N GLY A 302 -15.96 -3.76 0.84
CA GLY A 302 -16.09 -2.31 0.71
C GLY A 302 -15.60 -1.79 -0.65
N VAL A 303 -16.46 -1.12 -1.40
CA VAL A 303 -16.10 -0.46 -2.67
C VAL A 303 -15.94 1.04 -2.42
N ILE A 304 -14.72 1.55 -2.61
CA ILE A 304 -14.41 2.97 -2.46
C ILE A 304 -15.02 3.77 -3.62
N THR A 305 -15.54 4.96 -3.31
CA THR A 305 -16.26 5.82 -4.28
C THR A 305 -15.66 7.21 -4.45
N ASP A 306 -14.71 7.61 -3.61
CA ASP A 306 -13.96 8.85 -3.71
C ASP A 306 -12.56 8.62 -4.27
N TYR A 307 -12.06 9.56 -5.08
CA TYR A 307 -10.73 9.50 -5.71
C TYR A 307 -10.46 8.25 -6.57
N VAL A 308 -11.51 7.70 -7.19
CA VAL A 308 -11.47 6.54 -8.10
C VAL A 308 -12.14 6.86 -9.44
N ASP A 309 -11.90 6.04 -10.45
CA ASP A 309 -12.60 6.10 -11.74
C ASP A 309 -14.03 5.53 -11.61
N PRO A 310 -15.08 6.31 -11.89
CA PRO A 310 -16.44 5.84 -11.72
C PRO A 310 -16.82 4.67 -12.64
N ALA A 311 -16.34 4.65 -13.88
CA ALA A 311 -16.73 3.62 -14.85
C ALA A 311 -16.10 2.27 -14.51
N LEU A 312 -14.83 2.27 -14.07
CA LEU A 312 -14.15 1.08 -13.57
C LEU A 312 -14.82 0.58 -12.28
N THR A 313 -15.20 1.51 -11.39
CA THR A 313 -15.89 1.20 -10.14
C THR A 313 -17.25 0.54 -10.39
N GLU A 314 -18.02 1.02 -11.38
CA GLU A 314 -19.25 0.36 -11.81
C GLU A 314 -19.00 -1.08 -12.28
N PHE A 315 -17.99 -1.28 -13.12
CA PHE A 315 -17.66 -2.62 -13.60
C PHE A 315 -17.24 -3.57 -12.48
N ILE A 316 -16.45 -3.09 -11.51
CA ILE A 316 -16.04 -3.87 -10.34
C ILE A 316 -17.26 -4.34 -9.52
N LYS A 317 -18.30 -3.52 -9.35
CA LYS A 317 -19.52 -3.94 -8.66
C LYS A 317 -20.24 -5.08 -9.39
N GLU A 318 -20.23 -5.06 -10.72
CA GLU A 318 -20.78 -6.17 -11.52
C GLU A 318 -19.92 -7.44 -11.37
N VAL A 319 -18.58 -7.31 -11.32
CA VAL A 319 -17.65 -8.44 -11.06
C VAL A 319 -17.90 -9.04 -9.67
N ILE A 320 -18.05 -8.21 -8.63
CA ILE A 320 -18.38 -8.68 -7.27
C ILE A 320 -19.70 -9.43 -7.28
N THR A 321 -20.73 -8.84 -7.90
CA THR A 321 -22.09 -9.43 -7.95
C THR A 321 -22.12 -10.78 -8.68
N GLU A 322 -21.29 -10.95 -9.71
CA GLU A 322 -21.24 -12.20 -10.48
C GLU A 322 -20.39 -13.30 -9.82
N TYR A 323 -19.29 -12.93 -9.16
CA TYR A 323 -18.24 -13.88 -8.77
C TYR A 323 -18.03 -14.05 -7.27
N CYS A 324 -18.46 -13.11 -6.43
CA CYS A 324 -18.37 -13.24 -4.96
C CYS A 324 -19.67 -13.83 -4.38
N ASP A 325 -19.54 -14.51 -3.25
CA ASP A 325 -20.67 -15.08 -2.51
C ASP A 325 -21.31 -14.07 -1.53
N ILE A 326 -20.62 -12.94 -1.30
CA ILE A 326 -21.04 -11.84 -0.43
C ILE A 326 -21.27 -10.56 -1.24
N PRO A 327 -22.15 -9.67 -0.79
CA PRO A 327 -22.39 -8.40 -1.47
C PRO A 327 -21.23 -7.42 -1.28
N TYR A 328 -21.35 -6.24 -1.89
CA TYR A 328 -20.54 -5.08 -1.56
C TYR A 328 -21.33 -4.04 -0.76
N VAL A 329 -20.59 -3.17 -0.07
CA VAL A 329 -21.06 -1.91 0.50
C VAL A 329 -20.27 -0.76 -0.12
N LEU A 330 -20.93 0.36 -0.40
CA LEU A 330 -20.25 1.57 -0.86
C LEU A 330 -19.70 2.33 0.34
N THR A 331 -18.45 2.78 0.26
CA THR A 331 -17.80 3.54 1.32
C THR A 331 -16.85 4.60 0.74
N GLN A 332 -16.29 5.41 1.61
CA GLN A 332 -15.28 6.42 1.31
C GLN A 332 -14.11 6.27 2.27
N CYS A 333 -12.90 6.54 1.79
CA CYS A 333 -11.66 6.44 2.59
C CYS A 333 -10.96 7.80 2.78
N GLY A 334 -11.39 8.84 2.06
CA GLY A 334 -10.73 10.14 2.05
C GLY A 334 -9.58 10.23 1.04
N TYR A 335 -8.85 11.33 1.08
CA TYR A 335 -7.79 11.61 0.09
C TYR A 335 -6.56 10.73 0.30
N ALA A 336 -6.07 10.16 -0.79
CA ALA A 336 -4.82 9.39 -0.85
C ALA A 336 -4.74 8.28 0.21
N CYS A 337 -5.79 7.45 0.27
CA CYS A 337 -5.89 6.41 1.28
C CYS A 337 -5.06 5.14 0.98
N SER A 338 -4.65 4.92 -0.27
CA SER A 338 -3.77 3.81 -0.69
C SER A 338 -3.25 4.04 -2.13
N ASP A 339 -2.51 3.09 -2.69
CA ASP A 339 -1.75 3.22 -3.95
C ASP A 339 -2.59 3.53 -5.22
N HIS A 340 -3.90 3.23 -5.22
CA HIS A 340 -4.79 3.63 -6.32
C HIS A 340 -4.74 5.13 -6.58
N ALA A 341 -4.49 5.95 -5.56
CA ALA A 341 -4.39 7.40 -5.67
C ALA A 341 -3.18 7.84 -6.50
N SER A 342 -2.07 7.09 -6.48
CA SER A 342 -0.91 7.32 -7.35
C SER A 342 -1.28 7.12 -8.82
N ALA A 343 -2.05 6.08 -9.12
CA ALA A 343 -2.56 5.82 -10.47
C ALA A 343 -3.55 6.91 -10.93
N SER A 344 -4.51 7.30 -10.07
CA SER A 344 -5.47 8.37 -10.39
C SER A 344 -4.76 9.69 -10.63
N LYS A 345 -3.77 10.04 -9.79
CA LYS A 345 -2.98 11.26 -9.94
C LYS A 345 -2.17 11.25 -11.23
N ALA A 346 -1.64 10.09 -11.62
CA ALA A 346 -0.99 9.91 -12.92
C ALA A 346 -1.97 9.95 -14.11
N GLY A 347 -3.29 10.05 -13.88
CA GLY A 347 -4.31 10.12 -14.93
C GLY A 347 -4.75 8.77 -15.48
N TYR A 348 -4.49 7.68 -14.76
CA TYR A 348 -4.95 6.33 -15.12
C TYR A 348 -6.25 5.98 -14.39
N PRO A 349 -7.19 5.25 -15.03
CA PRO A 349 -8.37 4.75 -14.34
C PRO A 349 -7.97 3.79 -13.22
N SER A 350 -8.34 4.10 -11.99
CA SER A 350 -8.06 3.25 -10.83
C SER A 350 -9.25 3.13 -9.90
N ALA A 351 -9.32 2.03 -9.18
CA ALA A 351 -10.37 1.72 -8.23
C ALA A 351 -9.77 1.00 -7.02
N PHE A 352 -10.51 0.99 -5.91
CA PHE A 352 -10.06 0.39 -4.65
C PHE A 352 -11.22 -0.37 -4.00
N VAL A 353 -10.94 -1.63 -3.64
CA VAL A 353 -11.83 -2.48 -2.84
C VAL A 353 -11.10 -2.90 -1.58
N ILE A 354 -11.72 -2.61 -0.44
CA ILE A 354 -11.27 -2.87 0.93
C ILE A 354 -12.19 -3.92 1.58
N GLU A 355 -11.78 -4.53 2.68
CA GLU A 355 -12.52 -5.58 3.41
C GLU A 355 -13.95 -5.23 3.84
N SER A 356 -14.29 -3.96 4.08
CA SER A 356 -15.59 -3.59 4.64
C SER A 356 -15.91 -2.11 4.46
N ALA A 357 -17.01 -1.63 5.04
CA ALA A 357 -17.22 -0.19 5.15
C ALA A 357 -16.07 0.41 5.98
N PHE A 358 -15.51 1.53 5.55
CA PHE A 358 -14.28 2.10 6.13
C PHE A 358 -14.36 2.37 7.64
N SER A 359 -15.57 2.69 8.16
CA SER A 359 -15.79 2.85 9.60
C SER A 359 -15.63 1.55 10.42
N ASP A 360 -15.79 0.42 9.77
CA ASP A 360 -15.74 -0.93 10.33
C ASP A 360 -14.42 -1.66 10.03
N SER A 361 -13.45 -1.01 9.37
CA SER A 361 -12.12 -1.58 9.10
C SER A 361 -11.35 -1.89 10.38
N ASP A 362 -10.35 -2.75 10.26
CA ASP A 362 -9.49 -3.19 11.36
C ASP A 362 -8.88 -2.00 12.13
N ASP A 363 -9.02 -2.01 13.46
CA ASP A 363 -8.45 -1.01 14.37
C ASP A 363 -7.12 -1.45 15.01
N HIS A 364 -6.61 -2.62 14.62
CA HIS A 364 -5.27 -3.10 15.02
C HIS A 364 -4.16 -2.66 14.05
N ILE A 365 -4.50 -2.12 12.87
CA ILE A 365 -3.54 -1.72 11.82
C ILE A 365 -2.44 -0.79 12.34
N HIS A 366 -1.28 -0.86 11.68
CA HIS A 366 -0.07 -0.14 12.06
C HIS A 366 0.43 -0.35 13.50
N THR A 367 0.06 -1.46 14.14
CA THR A 367 0.53 -1.82 15.49
C THR A 367 1.14 -3.23 15.52
N THR A 368 1.60 -3.67 16.70
CA THR A 368 2.02 -5.06 16.92
C THR A 368 0.84 -6.04 16.95
N GLU A 369 -0.39 -5.53 17.08
CA GLU A 369 -1.61 -6.34 17.18
C GLU A 369 -2.27 -6.62 15.84
N ASP A 370 -1.80 -6.04 14.74
CA ASP A 370 -2.23 -6.44 13.40
C ASP A 370 -1.74 -7.87 13.10
N LYS A 371 -2.54 -8.85 13.51
CA LYS A 371 -2.21 -10.27 13.59
C LYS A 371 -3.19 -11.10 12.77
N ILE A 372 -2.61 -12.12 12.14
CA ILE A 372 -3.31 -13.13 11.33
C ILE A 372 -4.49 -13.82 12.05
N GLU A 373 -4.51 -13.86 13.38
CA GLU A 373 -5.58 -14.49 14.17
C GLU A 373 -6.91 -13.74 14.10
N TYR A 374 -6.90 -12.46 13.71
CA TYR A 374 -8.10 -11.65 13.53
C TYR A 374 -8.72 -11.79 12.13
N LEU A 375 -8.01 -12.43 11.19
CA LEU A 375 -8.41 -12.46 9.79
C LEU A 375 -9.29 -13.66 9.43
N SER A 376 -10.27 -13.41 8.57
CA SER A 376 -11.11 -14.40 7.93
C SER A 376 -10.55 -14.75 6.56
N PHE A 377 -9.95 -15.93 6.42
CA PHE A 377 -9.51 -16.43 5.11
C PHE A 377 -10.68 -16.76 4.17
N ASP A 378 -11.88 -16.96 4.71
CA ASP A 378 -13.10 -17.06 3.89
C ASP A 378 -13.43 -15.71 3.25
N HIS A 379 -13.23 -14.61 3.98
CA HIS A 379 -13.41 -13.26 3.47
C HIS A 379 -12.34 -12.91 2.43
N MET A 380 -11.07 -13.16 2.74
CA MET A 380 -9.96 -12.95 1.78
C MET A 380 -10.17 -13.74 0.48
N LEU A 381 -10.78 -14.95 0.56
CA LEU A 381 -11.12 -15.73 -0.63
C LEU A 381 -12.13 -14.99 -1.53
N GLN A 382 -13.05 -14.19 -0.98
CA GLN A 382 -13.98 -13.36 -1.76
C GLN A 382 -13.24 -12.26 -2.52
N HIS A 383 -12.24 -11.64 -1.89
CA HIS A 383 -11.36 -10.68 -2.56
C HIS A 383 -10.50 -11.35 -3.65
N ALA A 384 -10.03 -12.58 -3.42
CA ALA A 384 -9.29 -13.34 -4.43
C ALA A 384 -10.20 -13.70 -5.63
N LYS A 385 -11.47 -14.04 -5.39
CA LYS A 385 -12.48 -14.28 -6.44
C LYS A 385 -12.71 -13.02 -7.28
N LEU A 386 -12.95 -11.88 -6.64
CA LEU A 386 -13.06 -10.57 -7.29
C LEU A 386 -11.81 -10.28 -8.14
N THR A 387 -10.63 -10.41 -7.55
CA THR A 387 -9.36 -10.07 -8.20
C THR A 387 -9.11 -10.93 -9.43
N LEU A 388 -9.29 -12.25 -9.32
CA LEU A 388 -9.13 -13.18 -10.43
C LEU A 388 -10.17 -12.93 -11.53
N GLY A 389 -11.43 -12.70 -11.15
CA GLY A 389 -12.51 -12.36 -12.07
C GLY A 389 -12.20 -11.09 -12.86
N LEU A 390 -11.87 -10.00 -12.18
CA LEU A 390 -11.53 -8.72 -12.82
C LEU A 390 -10.33 -8.86 -13.76
N ALA A 391 -9.25 -9.51 -13.30
CA ALA A 391 -8.04 -9.70 -14.08
C ALA A 391 -8.30 -10.48 -15.37
N TYR A 392 -9.10 -11.55 -15.31
CA TYR A 392 -9.44 -12.33 -16.50
C TYR A 392 -10.41 -11.59 -17.43
N GLU A 393 -11.48 -10.99 -16.89
CA GLU A 393 -12.48 -10.23 -17.65
C GLU A 393 -11.82 -9.08 -18.43
N LEU A 394 -11.06 -8.23 -17.75
CA LEU A 394 -10.37 -7.10 -18.40
C LEU A 394 -9.15 -7.55 -19.19
N GLY A 395 -8.54 -8.68 -18.85
CA GLY A 395 -7.53 -9.33 -19.68
C GLY A 395 -8.07 -9.74 -21.05
N GLN A 396 -9.35 -10.12 -21.15
CA GLN A 396 -10.00 -10.51 -22.41
C GLN A 396 -10.80 -9.39 -23.07
N ALA A 397 -11.10 -8.30 -22.35
CA ALA A 397 -11.92 -7.22 -22.85
C ALA A 397 -11.33 -6.55 -24.10
N LYS A 398 -12.17 -6.28 -25.09
CA LYS A 398 -11.77 -5.55 -26.30
C LYS A 398 -12.00 -4.05 -26.11
N PHE A 399 -10.98 -3.35 -25.64
CA PHE A 399 -11.00 -1.90 -25.58
C PHE A 399 -10.73 -1.31 -26.96
N ASP A 400 -11.40 -0.21 -27.34
CA ASP A 400 -11.22 0.45 -28.63
C ASP A 400 -9.74 0.82 -28.88
N ASP A 401 -9.18 0.40 -30.03
CA ASP A 401 -7.78 0.66 -30.44
C ASP A 401 -7.59 2.01 -31.15
N LYS A 402 -8.43 3.01 -30.86
CA LYS A 402 -8.33 4.31 -31.55
C LYS A 402 -7.09 5.16 -31.18
N SER A 403 -6.00 4.55 -30.72
CA SER A 403 -4.66 5.13 -30.82
C SER A 403 -4.11 4.88 -32.23
N GLY A 404 -4.66 5.58 -33.22
CA GLY A 404 -4.12 5.58 -34.56
C GLY A 404 -2.83 6.38 -34.63
N TYR A 405 -1.69 5.76 -34.30
CA TYR A 405 -0.39 6.16 -34.81
C TYR A 405 0.49 4.91 -34.99
N SER A 406 0.48 4.39 -36.21
CA SER A 406 1.61 3.64 -36.75
C SER A 406 2.83 4.56 -36.75
N VAL A 407 3.81 4.29 -35.89
CA VAL A 407 5.17 4.76 -36.12
C VAL A 407 5.77 3.75 -37.08
N GLU A 408 5.71 4.03 -38.37
CA GLU A 408 6.61 3.39 -39.33
C GLU A 408 8.04 3.83 -38.99
N LEU A 409 8.92 2.84 -38.82
CA LEU A 409 10.35 3.00 -38.54
C LEU A 409 11.10 3.59 -39.73
#